data_AF-G2GYX4-F1
#
_entry.id   AF-G2GYX4-F1
#
_cell.length_a   1.000
_cell.length_b   1.000
_cell.length_c   1.000
_cell.angle_alpha   90.00
_cell.angle_beta   90.00
_cell.angle_gamma   90.00
#
_symmetry.space_group_name_H-M   'P 1'
#
loop_
_entity.id
_entity.type
_entity.pdbx_description
1 polymer ?
#
loop_
_entity_poly.entity_id
_entity_poly.type
_entity_poly.pdbx_seq_one_letter_code
_entity_poly.pdbx_strand_id
1 'polypeptide(L)' 'MAQVVFDTLKFVRTLEKSGISAVQAEAISVAVQESHESIDVATKRDLDDLRKDLTTQITEVRMA' A
#
# COMPACT_ATOMS: atom_id res chain seq x y z
N MET A 1 3.50 4.28 4.75
CA MET A 1 4.12 4.10 3.42
C MET A 1 3.78 5.33 2.58
N ALA A 2 4.54 5.70 1.55
CA ALA A 2 3.98 6.65 0.57
C ALA A 2 2.80 5.89 -0.05
N GLN A 3 1.58 6.29 0.30
CA GLN A 3 0.37 5.66 -0.21
C GLN A 3 0.28 6.07 -1.67
N VAL A 4 0.89 5.28 -2.54
CA VAL A 4 0.73 5.45 -3.98
C VAL A 4 -0.72 5.07 -4.26
N VAL A 5 -1.57 6.09 -4.38
CA VAL A 5 -2.98 5.89 -4.72
C VAL A 5 -3.04 5.27 -6.11
N PHE A 6 -3.75 4.15 -6.23
CA PHE A 6 -4.04 3.57 -7.53
C PHE A 6 -5.03 4.48 -8.26
N ASP A 7 -4.55 5.23 -9.24
CA ASP A 7 -5.39 6.08 -10.08
C ASP A 7 -6.01 5.23 -11.20
N THR A 8 -7.20 4.71 -10.92
CA THR A 8 -7.96 3.84 -11.82
C THR A 8 -8.17 4.50 -13.19
N LEU A 9 -8.44 5.80 -13.24
CA LEU A 9 -8.69 6.52 -14.48
C LEU A 9 -7.41 6.60 -15.33
N LYS A 10 -6.29 7.00 -14.73
CA LYS A 10 -4.99 7.05 -15.42
C LYS A 10 -4.56 5.67 -15.91
N PHE A 11 -4.81 4.63 -15.12
CA PHE A 11 -4.50 3.25 -15.47
C PHE A 11 -5.28 2.80 -16.71
N VAL A 12 -6.62 2.93 -16.69
CA VAL A 12 -7.49 2.58 -17.84
C VAL A 12 -7.07 3.35 -19.09
N ARG A 13 -6.85 4.67 -18.99
CA ARG A 13 -6.42 5.50 -20.13
C ARG A 13 -5.07 5.09 -20.71
N THR A 14 -4.19 4.52 -19.89
CA THR A 14 -2.89 4.02 -20.35
C THR A 14 -3.06 2.75 -21.18
N LEU A 15 -3.94 1.84 -20.75
CA LEU A 15 -4.26 0.61 -21.49
C LEU A 15 -5.01 0.91 -22.80
N GLU A 16 -5.96 1.84 -22.79
CA GLU A 16 -6.65 2.27 -24.02
C GLU A 16 -5.67 2.82 -25.05
N LYS A 17 -4.69 3.63 -24.62
CA LYS A 17 -3.63 4.16 -25.49
C LYS A 17 -2.72 3.08 -26.07
N SER A 18 -2.61 1.92 -25.42
CA SER A 18 -1.87 0.77 -25.95
C SER A 18 -2.73 -0.15 -26.82
N GLY A 19 -3.98 0.23 -27.12
CA GLY A 19 -4.88 -0.51 -27.99
C GLY A 19 -5.73 -1.57 -27.30
N ILE A 20 -5.75 -1.60 -25.96
CA ILE A 20 -6.66 -2.45 -25.20
C ILE A 20 -8.05 -1.82 -25.23
N SER A 21 -9.09 -2.62 -25.45
CA SER A 21 -10.46 -2.12 -25.46
C SER A 21 -10.86 -1.57 -24.09
N ALA A 22 -11.75 -0.58 -24.05
CA ALA A 22 -12.22 0.03 -22.80
C ALA A 22 -12.74 -1.03 -21.79
N VAL A 23 -13.49 -2.02 -22.27
CA VAL A 23 -14.04 -3.11 -21.43
C VAL A 23 -12.92 -3.97 -20.83
N GLN A 24 -11.89 -4.30 -21.60
CA GLN A 24 -10.74 -5.05 -21.09
C GLN A 24 -9.89 -4.21 -20.14
N ALA A 25 -9.69 -2.92 -20.44
CA ALA A 25 -8.92 -2.02 -19.61
C ALA A 25 -9.58 -1.84 -18.23
N GLU A 26 -10.90 -1.73 -18.20
CA GLU A 26 -11.69 -1.68 -16.97
C GLU A 26 -11.57 -2.99 -16.18
N ALA A 27 -11.75 -4.14 -16.82
CA ALA A 27 -11.60 -5.44 -16.17
C ALA A 27 -10.20 -5.66 -15.57
N ILE A 28 -9.14 -5.26 -16.29
CA ILE A 28 -7.76 -5.33 -15.79
C ILE A 28 -7.57 -4.39 -14.60
N SER A 29 -8.15 -3.19 -14.64
CA SER A 29 -8.04 -2.21 -13.55
C SER A 29 -8.62 -2.73 -12.24
N VAL A 30 -9.77 -3.41 -12.31
CA VAL A 30 -10.41 -4.02 -11.14
C VAL A 30 -9.55 -5.15 -10.59
N ALA A 31 -9.07 -6.07 -11.43
CA ALA A 31 -8.24 -7.18 -11.00
C ALA A 31 -6.93 -6.72 -10.32
N VAL A 32 -6.31 -5.64 -10.82
CA VAL A 32 -5.11 -5.05 -10.22
C VAL A 32 -5.43 -4.36 -8.89
N GLN A 33 -6.53 -3.61 -8.83
CA GLN A 33 -6.97 -2.96 -7.59
C GLN A 33 -7.23 -3.99 -6.47
N GLU A 34 -8.00 -5.03 -6.76
CA GLU A 34 -8.32 -6.11 -5.82
C GLU A 34 -7.06 -6.85 -5.34
N SER A 35 -6.09 -7.08 -6.24
CA SER A 35 -4.80 -7.70 -5.88
C SER A 35 -4.02 -6.86 -4.87
N HIS A 36 -4.14 -5.53 -4.93
CA HIS A 36 -3.44 -4.59 -4.05
C HIS A 36 -4.20 -4.24 -2.77
N GLU A 37 -5.53 -4.44 -2.70
CA GLU A 37 -6.34 -4.23 -1.48
C GLU A 37 -6.05 -5.26 -0.37
N SER A 38 -5.40 -6.37 -0.69
CA SER A 38 -5.10 -7.46 0.26
C SER A 38 -3.91 -7.22 1.20
N ILE A 39 -3.32 -6.03 1.20
CA ILE A 39 -2.08 -5.78 1.93
C ILE A 39 -2.39 -5.10 3.28
N ASP A 40 -2.58 -5.91 4.32
CA ASP A 40 -2.56 -5.45 5.73
C ASP A 40 -1.11 -5.11 6.12
N VAL A 41 -0.64 -3.93 5.69
CA VAL A 41 0.71 -3.44 5.96
C VAL A 41 0.74 -2.53 7.17
N ALA A 42 1.71 -2.78 8.06
CA ALA A 42 2.09 -1.83 9.09
C ALA A 42 2.47 -0.48 8.47
N THR A 43 1.86 0.59 8.96
CA THR A 43 2.18 1.95 8.59
C THR A 43 3.53 2.36 9.18
N LYS A 44 4.09 3.48 8.70
CA LYS A 44 5.33 4.04 9.29
C LYS A 44 5.13 4.40 10.76
N ARG A 45 3.91 4.82 11.13
CA ARG A 45 3.57 5.16 12.50
C ARG A 45 3.58 3.94 13.40
N ASP A 46 3.05 2.81 12.92
CA ASP A 46 3.07 1.55 13.67
C ASP A 46 4.51 1.11 13.96
N LEU A 47 5.43 1.30 13.01
CA LEU A 47 6.86 1.04 13.21
C LEU A 47 7.52 2.03 14.19
N ASP A 48 7.18 3.32 14.11
CA ASP A 48 7.72 4.32 15.04
C ASP A 48 7.23 4.11 16.47
N ASP A 49 5.98 3.71 16.64
CA ASP A 49 5.40 3.44 17.95
C ASP A 49 5.96 2.14 18.54
N LEU A 50 6.14 1.09 17.73
CA LEU A 50 6.87 -0.12 18.12
C LEU A 50 8.31 0.19 18.54
N ARG A 51 9.02 1.05 17.81
CA ARG A 51 10.39 1.45 18.15
C ARG A 51 10.47 2.14 19.51
N LYS A 52 9.54 3.06 19.80
CA LYS A 52 9.50 3.75 21.09
C LYS A 52 9.25 2.77 22.23
N ASP A 53 8.28 1.89 22.06
CA ASP A 53 7.94 0.87 23.06
C ASP A 53 9.14 -0.03 23.39
N LEU A 54 9.83 -0.56 22.36
CA LEU A 54 11.07 -1.32 22.54
C LEU A 54 12.16 -0.52 23.26
N THR A 55 12.30 0.78 22.94
CA THR A 55 13.32 1.63 23.59
C THR A 55 13.04 1.79 25.08
N THR A 56 11.77 1.97 25.45
CA THR A 56 11.33 2.03 26.86
C THR A 56 11.66 0.73 27.58
N GLN A 57 11.23 -0.42 27.03
CA GLN A 57 11.45 -1.73 27.65
C GLN A 57 12.95 -2.05 27.83
N ILE A 58 13.78 -1.74 26.82
CA ILE A 58 15.24 -1.92 26.93
C ILE A 58 15.83 -1.05 28.05
N THR A 59 15.31 0.18 28.20
CA THR A 59 15.77 1.09 29.24
C THR A 59 15.37 0.59 30.63
N GLU A 60 14.14 0.09 30.78
CA GLU A 60 13.65 -0.51 32.03
C GLU A 60 14.51 -1.71 32.45
N VAL A 61 14.81 -2.63 31.52
CA VAL A 61 15.68 -3.79 31.80
C VAL A 61 17.10 -3.38 32.17
N ARG A 62 17.64 -2.29 31.58
CA ARG A 62 18.99 -1.79 31.92
C ARG A 62 19.09 -1.16 33.30
N MET A 63 17.97 -0.71 33.86
CA MET A 63 17.92 -0.04 35.16
C MET A 63 17.51 -1.00 36.31
N ALA A 64 17.18 -2.26 35.98
CA ALA A 64 16.90 -3.35 36.91
C ALA A 64 18.19 -4.11 37.28
#